data_AF-A0A9P6RLF8-F1
#
_entry.id   AF-A0A9P6RLF8-F1
#
_cell.length_a   1.000
_cell.length_b   1.000
_cell.length_c   1.000
_cell.angle_alpha   90.00
_cell.angle_beta   90.00
_cell.angle_gamma   90.00
#
_symmetry.space_group_name_H-M   'P 1'
#
loop_
_entity.id
_entity.type
_entity.pdbx_description
1 polymer ?
#
loop_
_entity_poly.entity_id
_entity_poly.type
_entity_poly.pdbx_seq_one_letter_code
_entity_poly.pdbx_strand_id
1 'polypeptide(L)'
;MSRHLDAMPNNVTTLELHWSENTRLLQSSSSLHDYLCSSPHLLHLRAPKARYYIDYMDVFRRAHDHRTPKNNHGILPNVWHCRRLETLHLGFEISRQPLTGTPAIFLRILFGYIARVLPLLRDFKSDILVDNTHRLRQTIDLGSGFCLLAKLKYLEQLDLGGREYTAETYEVSWMSRAGSSSQEREARQKLVKTWDDIIKLELLGYGVNGDYHTFRDDIRRMSHVSAGMVEELNFNGCLLDVARMVKIIDTDGFKCWPRLQRRPILYRRS
;
A
#
# COMPACT_ATOMS: atom_id res chain seq x y z
N MET A 1 24.14 -6.02 14.11
CA MET A 1 24.04 -4.78 14.91
C MET A 1 22.58 -4.48 15.32
N SER A 2 21.80 -5.44 15.80
CA SER A 2 20.35 -5.24 16.07
C SER A 2 20.00 -4.81 17.51
N ARG A 3 20.97 -4.76 18.43
CA ARG A 3 20.70 -4.60 19.88
C ARG A 3 20.67 -3.14 20.38
N HIS A 4 20.73 -2.14 19.50
CA HIS A 4 20.86 -0.73 19.92
C HIS A 4 19.67 0.18 19.59
N LEU A 5 18.63 -0.30 18.92
CA LEU A 5 17.47 0.54 18.58
C LEU A 5 16.42 0.59 19.70
N ASP A 6 16.30 -0.47 20.52
CA ASP A 6 15.20 -0.60 21.49
C ASP A 6 15.39 0.23 22.78
N ALA A 7 16.59 0.76 23.03
CA ALA A 7 16.96 1.38 24.31
C ALA A 7 16.87 2.92 24.33
N MET A 8 16.64 3.58 23.20
CA MET A 8 16.55 5.05 23.14
C MET A 8 15.08 5.49 23.09
N PRO A 9 14.68 6.57 23.81
CA PRO A 9 13.40 7.21 23.54
C PRO A 9 13.36 7.57 22.05
N ASN A 10 12.38 7.04 21.34
CA ASN A 10 12.35 7.05 19.88
C ASN A 10 11.96 8.41 19.32
N ASN A 11 12.83 9.39 19.54
CA ASN A 11 12.74 10.77 19.08
C ASN A 11 13.38 10.93 17.69
N VAL A 12 13.67 9.82 17.01
CA VAL A 12 14.29 9.82 15.69
C VAL A 12 13.26 10.31 14.68
N THR A 13 13.52 11.48 14.10
CA THR A 13 12.66 12.05 13.05
C THR A 13 13.07 11.57 11.66
N THR A 14 14.33 11.15 11.49
CA THR A 14 14.88 10.72 10.21
C THR A 14 15.66 9.43 10.39
N LEU A 15 15.24 8.38 9.69
CA LEU A 15 15.98 7.14 9.57
C LEU A 15 16.46 6.99 8.13
N GLU A 16 17.78 7.07 7.93
CA GLU A 16 18.41 6.72 6.66
C GLU A 16 19.20 5.43 6.84
N LEU A 17 18.91 4.44 6.00
CA LEU A 17 19.61 3.17 6.00
C LEU A 17 20.46 3.10 4.74
N HIS A 18 21.76 2.90 4.95
CA HIS A 18 22.76 2.81 3.88
C HIS A 18 23.29 1.37 3.83
N TRP A 19 23.33 0.77 2.64
CA TRP A 19 23.86 -0.58 2.46
C TRP A 19 25.08 -0.56 1.55
N SER A 20 26.11 -1.29 1.98
CA SER A 20 27.23 -1.64 1.12
C SER A 20 26.78 -2.68 0.10
N GLU A 21 27.33 -2.62 -1.10
CA GLU A 21 26.96 -3.50 -2.23
C GLU A 21 27.24 -4.99 -1.95
N ASN A 22 28.05 -5.28 -0.92
CA ASN A 22 28.47 -6.63 -0.55
C ASN A 22 27.57 -7.29 0.51
N THR A 23 26.68 -6.56 1.18
CA THR A 23 25.70 -7.18 2.07
C THR A 23 24.58 -7.79 1.23
N ARG A 24 24.52 -9.13 1.17
CA ARG A 24 23.35 -9.87 0.66
C ARG A 24 22.09 -9.20 1.21
N LEU A 25 21.16 -8.87 0.31
CA LEU A 25 19.91 -8.18 0.61
C LEU A 25 19.34 -8.72 1.93
N LEU A 26 19.40 -7.91 2.99
CA LEU A 26 18.71 -8.24 4.23
C LEU A 26 17.23 -8.25 3.86
N GLN A 27 16.68 -9.45 3.70
CA GLN A 27 15.25 -9.66 3.67
C GLN A 27 14.65 -8.91 4.86
N SER A 28 13.54 -8.21 4.63
CA SER A 28 12.88 -7.37 5.63
C SER A 28 12.78 -8.11 6.95
N SER A 29 13.68 -7.82 7.88
CA SER A 29 13.57 -8.35 9.22
C SER A 29 12.33 -7.74 9.85
N SER A 30 11.64 -8.50 10.70
CA SER A 30 10.59 -7.99 11.58
C SER A 30 11.02 -6.70 12.28
N SER A 31 12.31 -6.52 12.56
CA SER A 31 12.88 -5.32 13.17
C SER A 31 12.53 -4.00 12.47
N LEU A 32 12.46 -3.94 11.13
CA LEU A 32 12.04 -2.70 10.45
C LEU A 32 10.54 -2.44 10.66
N HIS A 33 9.73 -3.48 10.62
CA HIS A 33 8.31 -3.38 10.93
C HIS A 33 8.09 -2.94 12.38
N ASP A 34 8.77 -3.57 13.34
CA ASP A 34 8.72 -3.26 14.76
C ASP A 34 9.16 -1.81 15.04
N TYR A 35 10.23 -1.37 14.37
CA TYR A 35 10.68 0.02 14.43
C TYR A 35 9.58 0.98 13.93
N LEU A 36 8.99 0.75 12.76
CA LEU A 36 7.94 1.62 12.23
C LEU A 36 6.67 1.63 13.10
N CYS A 37 6.37 0.52 13.77
CA CYS A 37 5.27 0.40 14.73
C CYS A 37 5.56 1.03 16.10
N SER A 38 6.81 1.39 16.39
CA SER A 38 7.24 2.01 17.66
C SER A 38 7.82 3.43 17.48
N SER A 39 7.74 4.00 16.28
CA SER A 39 8.34 5.31 15.94
C SER A 39 7.31 6.42 15.67
N PRO A 40 6.58 6.96 16.67
CA PRO A 40 5.62 8.05 16.48
C PRO A 40 6.22 9.30 15.85
N HIS A 41 7.50 9.56 16.11
CA HIS A 41 8.17 10.81 15.76
C HIS A 41 8.86 10.76 14.39
N LEU A 42 8.87 9.61 13.71
CA LEU A 42 9.51 9.46 12.42
C LEU A 42 8.78 10.27 11.34
N LEU A 43 9.51 11.18 10.70
CA LEU A 43 9.06 12.04 9.61
C LEU A 43 9.66 11.61 8.27
N HIS A 44 10.86 11.03 8.27
CA HIS A 44 11.56 10.65 7.05
C HIS A 44 12.14 9.24 7.18
N LEU A 45 11.73 8.34 6.30
CA LEU A 45 12.36 7.03 6.11
C LEU A 45 13.00 6.98 4.73
N ARG A 46 14.32 6.84 4.67
CA ARG A 46 15.06 6.63 3.43
C ARG A 46 15.85 5.34 3.47
N ALA A 47 15.29 4.34 2.81
CA ALA A 47 15.79 2.99 2.78
C ALA A 47 15.58 2.37 1.38
N PRO A 48 16.05 3.00 0.28
CA PRO A 48 15.70 2.59 -1.08
C PRO A 48 16.18 1.18 -1.45
N LYS A 49 17.21 0.67 -0.77
CA LYS A 49 17.73 -0.70 -0.97
C LYS A 49 17.13 -1.71 0.02
N ALA A 50 16.38 -1.27 1.05
CA ALA A 50 15.64 -2.20 1.88
C ALA A 50 14.49 -2.81 1.10
N ARG A 51 14.20 -4.08 1.42
CA ARG A 51 12.97 -4.74 1.03
C ARG A 51 12.08 -4.80 2.26
N TYR A 52 10.81 -4.50 2.09
CA TYR A 52 9.77 -4.55 3.11
C TYR A 52 8.63 -5.45 2.64
N TYR A 53 8.26 -6.46 3.42
CA TYR A 53 7.20 -7.39 3.02
C TYR A 53 5.82 -6.74 3.11
N ILE A 54 5.08 -6.77 2.01
CA ILE A 54 3.70 -6.26 1.96
C ILE A 54 2.80 -7.03 2.93
N ASP A 55 3.14 -8.28 3.24
CA ASP A 55 2.47 -9.13 4.24
C ASP A 55 2.35 -8.44 5.61
N TYR A 56 3.32 -7.60 6.02
CA TYR A 56 3.23 -6.81 7.25
C TYR A 56 2.18 -5.69 7.20
N MET A 57 1.69 -5.35 6.01
CA MET A 57 0.66 -4.32 5.77
C MET A 57 -0.73 -4.94 5.58
N ASP A 58 -0.79 -6.28 5.44
CA ASP A 58 -2.03 -7.03 5.31
C ASP A 58 -2.65 -7.32 6.68
N VAL A 59 -3.12 -6.24 7.31
CA VAL A 59 -3.66 -6.24 8.68
C VAL A 59 -4.79 -7.27 8.88
N PHE A 60 -5.54 -7.57 7.83
CA PHE A 60 -6.65 -8.53 7.83
C PHE A 60 -6.34 -9.85 7.10
N ARG A 61 -5.07 -10.08 6.75
CA ARG A 61 -4.56 -11.31 6.10
C ARG A 61 -5.34 -11.72 4.85
N ARG A 62 -5.74 -10.75 4.02
CA ARG A 62 -6.54 -10.97 2.81
C ARG A 62 -5.79 -11.64 1.67
N ALA A 63 -4.47 -11.45 1.60
CA ALA A 63 -3.63 -12.03 0.55
C ALA A 63 -3.23 -13.48 0.84
N HIS A 64 -3.51 -13.98 2.04
CA HIS A 64 -3.16 -15.34 2.44
C HIS A 64 -4.33 -16.30 2.23
N ASP A 65 -4.05 -17.44 1.59
CA ASP A 65 -5.00 -18.54 1.53
C ASP A 65 -5.16 -19.13 2.94
N HIS A 66 -6.37 -19.01 3.49
CA HIS A 66 -6.78 -19.58 4.77
C HIS A 66 -6.59 -21.10 4.84
N ARG A 67 -6.44 -21.77 3.69
CA ARG A 67 -6.17 -23.21 3.59
C ARG A 67 -4.72 -23.58 3.87
N THR A 68 -3.79 -22.63 3.76
CA THR A 68 -2.41 -22.92 4.17
C THR A 68 -2.39 -23.03 5.69
N PRO A 69 -1.98 -24.19 6.25
CA PRO A 69 -1.88 -24.36 7.70
C PRO A 69 -1.07 -23.19 8.26
N LYS A 70 -1.50 -22.66 9.40
CA LYS A 70 -0.90 -21.54 10.14
C LYS A 70 0.57 -21.87 10.45
N ASN A 71 1.45 -21.83 9.45
CA ASN A 71 2.87 -21.98 9.65
C ASN A 71 3.26 -20.76 10.49
N ASN A 72 3.73 -21.08 11.70
CA ASN A 72 3.95 -20.26 12.89
C ASN A 72 4.88 -19.04 12.71
N HIS A 73 4.82 -18.31 11.59
CA HIS A 73 5.69 -17.16 11.41
C HIS A 73 5.41 -16.00 12.35
N GLY A 74 4.40 -16.08 13.24
CA GLY A 74 4.28 -15.17 14.37
C GLY A 74 4.15 -13.70 13.98
N ILE A 75 3.91 -13.39 12.70
CA ILE A 75 3.72 -12.03 12.22
C ILE A 75 2.37 -11.58 12.75
N LEU A 76 2.41 -10.92 13.89
CA LEU A 76 1.27 -10.20 14.43
C LEU A 76 1.08 -8.99 13.54
N PRO A 77 -0.11 -8.84 12.91
CA PRO A 77 -0.39 -7.63 12.16
C PRO A 77 -0.25 -6.45 13.12
N ASN A 78 0.55 -5.46 12.76
CA ASN A 78 0.67 -4.22 13.51
C ASN A 78 0.57 -3.05 12.53
N VAL A 79 0.16 -1.89 13.04
CA VAL A 79 -0.01 -0.70 12.22
C VAL A 79 1.09 0.29 12.54
N TRP A 80 1.79 0.80 11.52
CA TRP A 80 2.88 1.76 11.72
C TRP A 80 2.42 2.95 12.56
N HIS A 81 3.22 3.33 13.55
CA HIS A 81 2.91 4.43 14.45
C HIS A 81 3.35 5.77 13.86
N CYS A 82 4.27 5.77 12.88
CA CYS A 82 4.80 6.95 12.20
C CYS A 82 3.79 7.67 11.27
N ARG A 83 2.60 8.04 11.77
CA ARG A 83 1.52 8.67 10.96
C ARG A 83 1.89 10.01 10.35
N ARG A 84 2.91 10.66 10.90
CA ARG A 84 3.42 11.95 10.46
C ARG A 84 4.54 11.83 9.43
N LEU A 85 4.78 10.64 8.89
CA LEU A 85 5.80 10.43 7.86
C LEU A 85 5.50 11.31 6.64
N GLU A 86 6.47 12.15 6.29
CA GLU A 86 6.43 13.02 5.11
C GLU A 86 7.24 12.44 3.95
N THR A 87 8.26 11.62 4.24
CA THR A 87 9.09 10.97 3.23
C THR A 87 9.17 9.46 3.45
N LEU A 88 8.84 8.70 2.42
CA LEU A 88 8.96 7.25 2.40
C LEU A 88 9.69 6.82 1.13
N HIS A 89 10.96 6.47 1.25
CA HIS A 89 11.72 5.80 0.19
C HIS A 89 12.01 4.37 0.64
N LEU A 90 11.25 3.39 0.15
CA LEU A 90 11.33 2.01 0.63
C LEU A 90 10.97 1.03 -0.49
N GLY A 91 11.78 -0.02 -0.68
CA GLY A 91 11.41 -1.11 -1.58
C GLY A 91 10.41 -2.06 -0.92
N PHE A 92 9.41 -2.51 -1.67
CA PHE A 92 8.43 -3.50 -1.22
C PHE A 92 8.62 -4.83 -1.93
N GLU A 93 8.38 -5.91 -1.21
CA GLU A 93 8.50 -7.29 -1.71
C GLU A 93 7.24 -8.06 -1.38
N ILE A 94 6.77 -8.89 -2.32
CA ILE A 94 5.68 -9.83 -2.11
C ILE A 94 6.33 -11.14 -1.64
N SER A 95 6.14 -11.53 -0.38
CA SER A 95 6.89 -12.65 0.22
C SER A 95 6.61 -14.01 -0.43
N ARG A 96 5.48 -14.17 -1.11
CA ARG A 96 5.02 -15.46 -1.64
C ARG A 96 4.49 -15.30 -3.05
N GLN A 97 4.85 -16.23 -3.93
CA GLN A 97 4.14 -16.37 -5.19
C GLN A 97 2.66 -16.61 -4.88
N PRO A 98 1.75 -15.76 -5.39
CA PRO A 98 0.34 -15.94 -5.13
C PRO A 98 -0.10 -17.28 -5.70
N LEU A 99 -0.55 -18.20 -4.83
CA LEU A 99 -0.96 -19.56 -5.23
C LEU A 99 -2.14 -19.52 -6.22
N THR A 100 -3.00 -18.50 -6.10
CA THR A 100 -4.25 -18.36 -6.88
C THR A 100 -4.64 -16.90 -7.13
N GLY A 101 -3.82 -15.94 -6.73
CA GLY A 101 -4.15 -14.51 -6.72
C GLY A 101 -3.45 -13.71 -7.82
N THR A 102 -4.11 -12.68 -8.33
CA THR A 102 -3.43 -11.66 -9.14
C THR A 102 -2.56 -10.80 -8.21
N PRO A 103 -1.36 -10.36 -8.65
CA PRO A 103 -0.52 -9.41 -7.89
C PRO A 103 -1.26 -8.13 -7.45
N ALA A 104 -2.40 -7.83 -8.08
CA ALA A 104 -3.25 -6.70 -7.76
C ALA A 104 -3.69 -6.65 -6.29
N ILE A 105 -3.96 -7.77 -5.61
CA ILE A 105 -4.39 -7.72 -4.19
C ILE A 105 -3.28 -7.15 -3.28
N PHE A 106 -2.02 -7.53 -3.51
CA PHE A 106 -0.90 -6.98 -2.75
C PHE A 106 -0.71 -5.49 -3.01
N LEU A 107 -0.90 -5.06 -4.26
CA LEU A 107 -0.88 -3.63 -4.61
C LEU A 107 -2.03 -2.87 -3.94
N ARG A 108 -3.24 -3.43 -3.89
CA ARG A 108 -4.37 -2.83 -3.16
C ARG A 108 -4.07 -2.70 -1.68
N ILE A 109 -3.45 -3.71 -1.06
CA ILE A 109 -3.02 -3.68 0.34
C ILE A 109 -1.98 -2.58 0.55
N LEU A 110 -0.95 -2.54 -0.30
CA LEU A 110 0.13 -1.56 -0.21
C LEU A 110 -0.41 -0.14 -0.35
N PHE A 111 -1.06 0.18 -1.47
CA PHE A 111 -1.54 1.52 -1.77
C PHE A 111 -2.64 1.96 -0.79
N GLY A 112 -3.56 1.06 -0.46
CA GLY A 112 -4.63 1.33 0.49
C GLY A 112 -4.11 1.57 1.91
N TYR A 113 -3.06 0.88 2.34
CA TYR A 113 -2.43 1.06 3.64
C TYR A 113 -1.67 2.38 3.68
N ILE A 114 -0.79 2.64 2.70
CA ILE A 114 -0.03 3.91 2.63
C ILE A 114 -0.98 5.12 2.65
N ALA A 115 -2.05 5.09 1.87
CA ALA A 115 -3.02 6.18 1.79
C ALA A 115 -3.72 6.51 3.12
N ARG A 116 -3.88 5.52 4.02
CA ARG A 116 -4.55 5.68 5.32
C ARG A 116 -3.59 5.92 6.46
N VAL A 117 -2.50 5.18 6.46
CA VAL A 117 -1.53 5.15 7.54
C VAL A 117 -0.61 6.36 7.49
N LEU A 118 -0.32 6.88 6.29
CA LEU A 118 0.59 8.00 6.08
C LEU A 118 -0.11 9.17 5.35
N PRO A 119 -1.17 9.77 5.93
CA PRO A 119 -1.96 10.79 5.24
C PRO A 119 -1.19 12.09 4.95
N LEU A 120 -0.05 12.31 5.63
CA LEU A 120 0.81 13.49 5.48
C LEU A 120 1.98 13.28 4.50
N LEU A 121 2.02 12.14 3.81
CA LEU A 121 3.11 11.80 2.91
C LEU A 121 3.24 12.80 1.76
N ARG A 122 4.46 13.32 1.57
CA ARG A 122 4.81 14.30 0.52
C ARG A 122 5.71 13.71 -0.55
N ASP A 123 6.64 12.84 -0.16
CA ASP A 123 7.59 12.21 -1.06
C ASP A 123 7.52 10.69 -0.91
N PHE A 124 6.89 10.04 -1.89
CA PHE A 124 6.75 8.59 -1.92
C PHE A 124 7.59 8.00 -3.05
N LYS A 125 8.61 7.22 -2.69
CA LYS A 125 9.43 6.46 -3.62
C LYS A 125 9.47 4.99 -3.24
N SER A 126 9.27 4.12 -4.21
CA SER A 126 9.17 2.69 -3.96
C SER A 126 9.67 1.90 -5.16
N ASP A 127 10.29 0.75 -4.91
CA ASP A 127 10.49 -0.30 -5.91
C ASP A 127 9.68 -1.52 -5.46
N ILE A 128 8.73 -1.98 -6.28
CA ILE A 128 7.91 -3.17 -5.94
C ILE A 128 8.44 -4.40 -6.67
N LEU A 129 8.77 -5.44 -5.92
CA LEU A 129 9.28 -6.73 -6.40
C LEU A 129 8.33 -7.88 -6.06
N VAL A 130 8.27 -8.88 -6.94
CA VAL A 130 7.53 -10.14 -6.67
C VAL A 130 8.46 -11.22 -6.11
N ASP A 131 9.74 -11.17 -6.46
CA ASP A 131 10.77 -12.02 -5.92
C ASP A 131 12.14 -11.32 -6.03
N ASN A 132 13.20 -12.00 -5.59
CA ASN A 132 14.57 -11.48 -5.60
C ASN A 132 15.13 -11.21 -7.01
N THR A 133 14.48 -11.66 -8.08
CA THR A 133 15.04 -11.63 -9.44
C THR A 133 14.19 -10.88 -10.45
N HIS A 134 12.89 -10.67 -10.18
CA HIS A 134 11.94 -10.12 -11.13
C HIS A 134 11.27 -8.87 -10.57
N ARG A 135 11.51 -7.76 -11.26
CA ARG A 135 10.67 -6.57 -11.11
C ARG A 135 9.29 -6.93 -11.65
N LEU A 136 8.25 -6.76 -10.82
CA LEU A 136 6.88 -6.89 -11.29
C LEU A 136 6.69 -5.90 -12.43
N ARG A 137 6.07 -6.33 -13.54
CA ARG A 137 5.48 -5.38 -14.47
C ARG A 137 4.37 -4.69 -13.71
N GLN A 138 4.67 -3.50 -13.21
CA GLN A 138 3.78 -2.82 -12.27
C GLN A 138 2.54 -2.39 -13.04
N THR A 139 1.41 -2.96 -12.68
CA THR A 139 0.14 -2.47 -13.19
C THR A 139 -0.29 -1.31 -12.29
N ILE A 140 -0.61 -0.19 -12.92
CA ILE A 140 -1.15 1.01 -12.26
C ILE A 140 -2.63 1.19 -12.66
N ASP A 141 -3.25 0.08 -13.05
CA ASP A 141 -4.66 -0.04 -13.40
C ASP A 141 -5.54 0.20 -12.15
N LEU A 142 -6.85 0.38 -12.34
CA LEU A 142 -7.74 0.64 -11.22
C LEU A 142 -7.82 -0.56 -10.28
N GLY A 143 -7.84 -1.78 -10.82
CA GLY A 143 -7.93 -3.03 -10.06
C GLY A 143 -6.77 -3.26 -9.09
N SER A 144 -5.58 -2.73 -9.41
CA SER A 144 -4.38 -2.73 -8.56
C SER A 144 -4.53 -1.82 -7.33
N GLY A 145 -5.55 -0.94 -7.32
CA GLY A 145 -5.77 0.02 -6.25
C GLY A 145 -4.84 1.23 -6.29
N PHE A 146 -4.12 1.47 -7.38
CA PHE A 146 -3.25 2.64 -7.51
C PHE A 146 -4.01 3.96 -7.27
N CYS A 147 -5.28 4.02 -7.68
CA CYS A 147 -6.16 5.16 -7.42
C CYS A 147 -6.38 5.50 -5.93
N LEU A 148 -6.12 4.57 -5.00
CA LEU A 148 -6.22 4.79 -3.56
C LEU A 148 -5.21 5.84 -3.08
N LEU A 149 -4.06 5.97 -3.74
CA LEU A 149 -3.06 7.00 -3.45
C LEU A 149 -3.58 8.42 -3.70
N ALA A 150 -4.69 8.59 -4.43
CA ALA A 150 -5.30 9.91 -4.64
C ALA A 150 -5.78 10.57 -3.33
N LYS A 151 -5.90 9.80 -2.23
CA LYS A 151 -6.19 10.33 -0.88
C LYS A 151 -5.01 11.13 -0.28
N LEU A 152 -3.78 10.97 -0.79
CA LEU A 152 -2.58 11.68 -0.32
C LEU A 152 -2.56 13.14 -0.80
N LYS A 153 -3.30 14.01 -0.10
CA LYS A 153 -3.47 15.42 -0.48
C LYS A 153 -2.18 16.25 -0.48
N TYR A 154 -1.18 15.80 0.27
CA TYR A 154 0.11 16.49 0.43
C TYR A 154 1.21 15.93 -0.48
N LEU A 155 0.90 14.96 -1.35
CA LEU A 155 1.87 14.33 -2.22
C LEU A 155 2.44 15.34 -3.21
N GLU A 156 3.76 15.51 -3.16
CA GLU A 156 4.57 16.41 -3.98
C GLU A 156 5.44 15.62 -4.98
N GLN A 157 5.89 14.42 -4.59
CA GLN A 157 6.68 13.51 -5.41
C GLN A 157 6.16 12.07 -5.31
N LEU A 158 6.05 11.40 -6.45
CA LEU A 158 5.66 10.00 -6.57
C LEU A 158 6.59 9.30 -7.57
N ASP A 159 7.25 8.25 -7.12
CA ASP A 159 8.12 7.38 -7.92
C ASP A 159 7.88 5.92 -7.51
N LEU A 160 7.22 5.13 -8.35
CA LEU A 160 6.98 3.72 -8.04
C LEU A 160 8.04 2.78 -8.62
N GLY A 161 9.12 3.33 -9.17
CA GLY A 161 10.19 2.54 -9.75
C GLY A 161 9.68 1.59 -10.85
N GLY A 162 10.47 0.61 -11.23
CA GLY A 162 10.13 -0.26 -12.37
C GLY A 162 10.45 0.38 -13.73
N ARG A 163 10.39 -0.44 -14.78
CA ARG A 163 10.78 -0.03 -16.16
C ARG A 163 9.57 0.18 -17.06
N GLU A 164 8.45 -0.47 -16.75
CA GLU A 164 7.27 -0.49 -17.60
C GLU A 164 6.01 -0.55 -16.74
N TYR A 165 5.10 0.39 -17.01
CA TYR A 165 3.75 0.38 -16.47
C TYR A 165 2.77 0.00 -17.56
N THR A 166 1.74 -0.75 -17.19
CA THR A 166 0.57 -0.98 -18.04
C THR A 166 -0.67 -0.50 -17.35
N ALA A 167 -1.43 0.33 -18.06
CA ALA A 167 -2.79 0.69 -17.73
C ALA A 167 -3.46 1.21 -19.00
N GLU A 168 -4.77 1.00 -19.10
CA GLU A 168 -5.56 1.67 -20.13
C GLU A 168 -5.66 3.17 -19.81
N THR A 169 -5.77 4.02 -20.83
CA THR A 169 -5.77 5.48 -20.64
C THR A 169 -6.83 5.94 -19.63
N TYR A 170 -8.05 5.39 -19.71
CA TYR A 170 -9.15 5.78 -18.82
C TYR A 170 -8.92 5.42 -17.35
N GLU A 171 -8.03 4.46 -17.07
CA GLU A 171 -7.66 4.02 -15.72
C GLU A 171 -6.63 4.92 -15.05
N VAL A 172 -5.94 5.77 -15.82
CA VAL A 172 -4.89 6.68 -15.34
C VAL A 172 -5.19 8.16 -15.61
N SER A 173 -6.15 8.43 -16.49
CA SER A 173 -6.47 9.79 -16.94
C SER A 173 -6.92 10.73 -15.81
N TRP A 174 -7.51 10.17 -14.74
CA TRP A 174 -7.90 10.88 -13.52
C TRP A 174 -6.74 11.58 -12.79
N MET A 175 -5.49 11.16 -13.03
CA MET A 175 -4.31 11.86 -12.49
C MET A 175 -4.06 13.22 -13.15
N SER A 176 -4.65 13.46 -14.32
CA SER A 176 -4.48 14.69 -15.06
C SER A 176 -5.71 15.57 -14.95
N ARG A 177 -5.53 16.89 -14.91
CA ARG A 177 -6.64 17.86 -14.94
C ARG A 177 -7.50 17.74 -16.22
N ALA A 178 -6.92 17.25 -17.30
CA ALA A 178 -7.57 17.10 -18.61
C ALA A 178 -8.27 15.75 -18.80
N GLY A 179 -7.88 14.72 -18.05
CA GLY A 179 -8.29 13.32 -18.24
C GLY A 179 -9.53 12.91 -17.44
N SER A 180 -10.46 13.84 -17.27
CA SER A 180 -11.78 13.56 -16.70
C SER A 180 -12.86 13.86 -17.73
N SER A 181 -12.66 13.39 -18.96
CA SER A 181 -13.73 13.43 -19.95
C SER A 181 -14.91 12.58 -19.49
N SER A 182 -16.12 12.93 -19.93
CA SER A 182 -17.32 12.13 -19.63
C SER A 182 -17.18 10.69 -20.13
N GLN A 183 -16.47 10.49 -21.26
CA GLN A 183 -16.22 9.18 -21.84
C GLN A 183 -15.29 8.32 -20.96
N GLU A 184 -14.21 8.88 -20.44
CA GLU A 184 -13.31 8.15 -19.53
C GLU A 184 -13.99 7.83 -18.20
N ARG A 185 -14.82 8.75 -17.68
CA ARG A 185 -15.66 8.52 -16.50
C ARG A 185 -16.62 7.35 -16.73
N GLU A 186 -17.31 7.32 -17.86
CA GLU A 186 -18.20 6.21 -18.23
C GLU A 186 -17.44 4.88 -18.36
N ALA A 187 -16.27 4.89 -18.99
CA ALA A 187 -15.42 3.70 -19.13
C ALA A 187 -14.98 3.14 -17.77
N ARG A 188 -14.56 4.01 -16.83
CA ARG A 188 -14.23 3.59 -15.46
C ARG A 188 -15.44 3.02 -14.73
N GLN A 189 -16.60 3.68 -14.81
CA GLN A 189 -17.82 3.19 -14.18
C GLN A 189 -18.27 1.84 -14.75
N LYS A 190 -18.13 1.64 -16.05
CA LYS A 190 -18.40 0.34 -16.70
C LYS A 190 -17.45 -0.73 -16.19
N LEU A 191 -16.16 -0.44 -16.06
CA LEU A 191 -15.18 -1.36 -15.48
C LEU A 191 -15.53 -1.68 -14.02
N VAL A 192 -15.80 -0.69 -13.17
CA VAL A 192 -16.14 -0.91 -11.76
C VAL A 192 -17.38 -1.78 -11.59
N LYS A 193 -18.39 -1.64 -12.46
CA LYS A 193 -19.59 -2.50 -12.44
C LYS A 193 -19.27 -3.98 -12.68
N THR A 194 -18.22 -4.31 -13.43
CA THR A 194 -17.84 -5.73 -13.62
C THR A 194 -17.26 -6.36 -12.36
N TRP A 195 -16.95 -5.56 -11.33
CA TRP A 195 -16.40 -6.04 -10.07
C TRP A 195 -17.46 -6.45 -9.06
N ASP A 196 -18.75 -6.21 -9.29
CA ASP A 196 -19.81 -6.44 -8.29
C ASP A 196 -19.78 -7.86 -7.71
N ASP A 197 -19.61 -8.88 -8.57
CA ASP A 197 -19.55 -10.26 -8.11
C ASP A 197 -18.23 -10.60 -7.42
N ILE A 198 -17.12 -10.01 -7.86
CA ILE A 198 -15.82 -10.17 -7.19
C ILE A 198 -15.86 -9.53 -5.80
N ILE A 199 -16.47 -8.35 -5.67
CA ILE A 199 -16.67 -7.65 -4.39
C ILE A 199 -17.53 -8.50 -3.45
N LYS A 200 -18.64 -9.07 -3.94
CA LYS A 200 -19.47 -9.98 -3.13
C LYS A 200 -18.65 -11.18 -2.65
N LEU A 201 -17.86 -11.80 -3.53
CA LEU A 201 -17.01 -12.95 -3.19
C LEU A 201 -15.93 -12.57 -2.17
N GLU A 202 -15.24 -11.44 -2.34
CA GLU A 202 -14.29 -10.91 -1.36
C GLU A 202 -14.99 -10.73 0.00
N LEU A 203 -16.15 -10.05 0.05
CA LEU A 203 -16.90 -9.79 1.28
C LEU A 203 -17.39 -11.07 1.97
N LEU A 204 -17.90 -12.04 1.21
CA LEU A 204 -18.35 -13.32 1.75
C LEU A 204 -17.19 -14.13 2.33
N GLY A 205 -16.03 -14.15 1.66
CA GLY A 205 -14.82 -14.80 2.15
C GLY A 205 -14.38 -14.29 3.53
N TYR A 206 -14.62 -13.01 3.83
CA TYR A 206 -14.28 -12.43 5.14
C TYR A 206 -15.25 -12.80 6.26
N GLY A 207 -16.54 -12.95 5.95
CA GLY A 207 -17.57 -13.28 6.95
C GLY A 207 -17.51 -14.73 7.44
N VAL A 208 -17.06 -15.65 6.58
CA VAL A 208 -17.13 -17.10 6.85
C VAL A 208 -16.00 -17.59 7.77
N ASN A 209 -14.85 -16.92 7.79
CA ASN A 209 -13.65 -17.51 8.40
C ASN A 209 -13.49 -17.30 9.91
N GLY A 210 -14.40 -16.60 10.60
CA GLY A 210 -14.40 -16.42 12.08
C GLY A 210 -13.23 -15.59 12.65
N ASP A 211 -12.04 -15.71 12.07
CA ASP A 211 -10.80 -15.01 12.42
C ASP A 211 -10.90 -13.49 12.19
N TYR A 212 -11.86 -13.01 11.39
CA TYR A 212 -12.07 -11.59 11.13
C TYR A 212 -12.34 -10.78 12.42
N HIS A 213 -13.16 -11.33 13.33
CA HIS A 213 -13.45 -10.67 14.61
C HIS A 213 -12.21 -10.61 15.49
N THR A 214 -11.44 -11.71 15.54
CA THR A 214 -10.19 -11.80 16.30
C THR A 214 -9.19 -10.74 15.86
N PHE A 215 -8.94 -10.60 14.55
CA PHE A 215 -8.01 -9.58 14.04
C PHE A 215 -8.48 -8.17 14.35
N ARG A 216 -9.77 -7.90 14.18
CA ARG A 216 -10.33 -6.59 14.50
C ARG A 216 -10.14 -6.23 15.96
N ASP A 217 -10.34 -7.19 16.86
CA ASP A 217 -10.17 -6.98 18.30
C ASP A 217 -8.69 -6.84 18.69
N ASP A 218 -7.79 -7.57 18.04
CA ASP A 218 -6.35 -7.41 18.24
C ASP A 218 -5.86 -6.03 17.82
N ILE A 219 -6.35 -5.49 16.70
CA ILE A 219 -6.02 -4.13 16.26
C ILE A 219 -6.61 -3.10 17.24
N ARG A 220 -7.83 -3.32 17.74
CA ARG A 220 -8.46 -2.42 18.75
C ARG A 220 -7.71 -2.39 20.08
N ARG A 221 -6.97 -3.45 20.41
CA ARG A 221 -6.12 -3.51 21.61
C ARG A 221 -4.83 -2.70 21.45
N MET A 222 -4.48 -2.25 20.24
CA MET A 222 -3.32 -1.40 20.01
C MET A 222 -3.62 0.03 20.47
N SER A 223 -2.91 0.49 21.48
CA SER A 223 -3.14 1.80 22.14
C SER A 223 -3.00 3.00 21.19
N HIS A 224 -2.28 2.85 20.09
CA HIS A 224 -2.03 3.91 19.10
C HIS A 224 -2.93 3.88 17.87
N VAL A 225 -3.83 2.91 17.76
CA VAL A 225 -4.75 2.79 16.63
C VAL A 225 -6.13 3.27 17.06
N SER A 226 -6.60 4.37 16.48
CA SER A 226 -7.94 4.88 16.76
C SER A 226 -9.03 3.98 16.16
N ALA A 227 -10.22 3.96 16.76
CA ALA A 227 -11.35 3.20 16.23
C ALA A 227 -11.68 3.58 14.77
N GLY A 228 -11.62 4.88 14.43
CA GLY A 228 -11.83 5.35 13.06
C GLY A 228 -10.82 4.75 12.07
N MET A 229 -9.56 4.62 12.48
CA MET A 229 -8.54 3.99 11.64
C MET A 229 -8.78 2.49 11.43
N VAL A 230 -9.30 1.78 12.43
CA VAL A 230 -9.70 0.37 12.27
C VAL A 230 -10.79 0.25 11.21
N GLU A 231 -11.80 1.13 11.24
CA GLU A 231 -12.86 1.16 10.22
C GLU A 231 -12.32 1.50 8.83
N GLU A 232 -11.37 2.43 8.74
CA GLU A 232 -10.75 2.75 7.47
C GLU A 232 -9.98 1.56 6.89
N LEU A 233 -9.14 0.91 7.71
CA LEU A 233 -8.34 -0.25 7.30
C LEU A 233 -9.19 -1.50 7.02
N ASN A 234 -10.45 -1.52 7.47
CA ASN A 234 -11.37 -2.65 7.30
C ASN A 234 -11.64 -3.04 5.84
N PHE A 235 -11.34 -2.16 4.88
CA PHE A 235 -11.47 -2.46 3.45
C PHE A 235 -10.12 -2.46 2.73
N ASN A 236 -9.01 -2.37 3.46
CA ASN A 236 -7.67 -2.36 2.88
C ASN A 236 -7.41 -3.65 2.11
N GLY A 237 -7.05 -3.57 0.83
CA GLY A 237 -6.88 -4.73 -0.04
C GLY A 237 -8.12 -5.18 -0.83
N CYS A 238 -9.31 -4.64 -0.54
CA CYS A 238 -10.55 -5.02 -1.24
C CYS A 238 -10.84 -4.14 -2.46
N LEU A 239 -11.47 -4.72 -3.48
CA LEU A 239 -11.99 -3.97 -4.64
C LEU A 239 -13.10 -2.99 -4.24
N LEU A 240 -13.84 -3.25 -3.16
CA LEU A 240 -14.84 -2.31 -2.66
C LEU A 240 -14.24 -0.94 -2.31
N ASP A 241 -13.03 -0.91 -1.76
CA ASP A 241 -12.36 0.34 -1.43
C ASP A 241 -11.95 1.11 -2.70
N VAL A 242 -11.47 0.38 -3.71
CA VAL A 242 -11.15 0.92 -5.02
C VAL A 242 -12.40 1.50 -5.68
N ALA A 243 -13.50 0.75 -5.72
CA ALA A 243 -14.77 1.20 -6.29
C ALA A 243 -15.29 2.48 -5.62
N ARG A 244 -15.19 2.57 -4.29
CA ARG A 244 -15.54 3.79 -3.54
C ARG A 244 -14.64 4.96 -3.92
N MET A 245 -13.34 4.73 -4.08
CA MET A 245 -12.40 5.77 -4.51
C MET A 245 -12.67 6.23 -5.94
N VAL A 246 -12.98 5.33 -6.87
CA VAL A 246 -13.38 5.68 -8.24
C VAL A 246 -14.63 6.55 -8.24
N LYS A 247 -15.63 6.23 -7.40
CA LYS A 247 -16.82 7.10 -7.24
C LYS A 247 -16.46 8.51 -6.80
N ILE A 248 -15.46 8.67 -5.90
CA ILE A 248 -14.96 9.99 -5.48
C ILE A 248 -14.22 10.69 -6.63
N ILE A 249 -13.35 9.96 -7.33
CA ILE A 249 -12.61 10.48 -8.49
C ILE A 249 -13.55 11.00 -9.58
N ASP A 250 -14.66 10.31 -9.78
CA ASP A 250 -15.67 10.65 -10.78
C ASP A 250 -16.64 11.76 -10.32
N THR A 251 -16.45 12.35 -9.14
CA THR A 251 -17.21 13.54 -8.75
C THR A 251 -16.69 14.79 -9.47
N ASP A 252 -17.60 15.72 -9.74
CA ASP A 252 -17.21 17.00 -10.33
C ASP A 252 -16.37 17.81 -9.34
N GLY A 253 -15.28 18.39 -9.85
CA GLY A 253 -14.35 19.18 -9.03
C GLY A 253 -13.31 18.35 -8.25
N PHE A 254 -13.29 17.03 -8.40
CA PHE A 254 -12.20 16.21 -7.86
C PHE A 254 -10.84 16.69 -8.39
N LYS A 255 -9.89 16.91 -7.47
CA LYS A 255 -8.52 17.33 -7.79
C LYS A 255 -7.53 16.30 -7.26
N CYS A 256 -7.00 15.49 -8.16
CA CYS A 256 -5.91 14.58 -7.85
C CYS A 256 -4.62 15.35 -7.51
N TRP A 257 -3.94 14.95 -6.43
CA TRP A 257 -2.64 15.44 -5.96
C TRP A 257 -2.36 16.91 -6.27
N PRO A 258 -3.05 17.85 -5.59
CA PRO A 258 -2.98 19.27 -5.91
C PRO A 258 -1.58 19.88 -5.77
N ARG A 259 -0.66 19.21 -5.06
CA ARG A 259 0.71 19.63 -4.81
C ARG A 259 1.77 18.89 -5.63
N LEU A 260 1.38 17.95 -6.50
CA LEU A 260 2.34 17.14 -7.22
C LEU A 260 3.15 18.00 -8.20
N GLN A 261 4.44 18.15 -7.93
CA GLN A 261 5.31 19.04 -8.70
C GLN A 261 5.81 18.40 -9.99
N ARG A 262 6.01 17.08 -9.95
CA ARG A 262 6.44 16.29 -11.11
C ARG A 262 5.34 15.32 -11.46
N ARG A 263 4.90 15.34 -12.72
CA ARG A 263 4.02 14.29 -13.22
C ARG A 263 4.76 12.96 -13.01
N PRO A 264 4.09 11.92 -12.47
CA PRO A 264 4.72 10.62 -12.38
C PRO A 264 5.14 10.26 -13.81
N ILE A 265 6.40 9.87 -13.99
CA ILE A 265 6.90 9.50 -15.31
C ILE A 265 6.31 8.13 -15.64
N LEU A 266 5.08 8.13 -16.16
CA LEU A 266 4.37 6.92 -16.58
C LEU A 266 4.60 6.63 -18.08
N TYR A 267 5.52 7.34 -18.71
CA TYR A 267 5.71 7.26 -20.15
C TYR A 267 6.47 6.01 -20.58
N ARG A 268 5.82 5.25 -21.45
CA ARG A 268 6.40 4.25 -22.32
C ARG A 268 7.19 4.98 -23.42
N ARG A 269 8.49 4.69 -23.57
CA ARG A 269 9.13 4.83 -24.89
C ARG A 269 8.52 3.71 -25.74
N SER A 270 7.65 4.10 -26.68
CA SER A 270 7.24 3.26 -27.81
C SER A 270 8.44 2.94 -28.69
#